data_AF-A0A9P4KJT9-F1
#
_entry.id   AF-A0A9P4KJT9-F1
#
_cell.length_a   1.000
_cell.length_b   1.000
_cell.length_c   1.000
_cell.angle_alpha   90.00
_cell.angle_beta   90.00
_cell.angle_gamma   90.00
#
_symmetry.space_group_name_H-M   'P 1'
#
loop_
_entity.id
_entity.type
_entity.pdbx_description
1 polymer ?
#
loop_
_entity_poly.entity_id
_entity_poly.type
_entity_poly.pdbx_seq_one_letter_code
_entity_poly.pdbx_strand_id
1 'polypeptide(L)'
;MPTPETPPEARAVAESNGVNYYVLQDPNSTKIWSRIYENGWGRPEIVGEARESTPAAYVVYNQNSTKRAIFSLDSVSMLQTHEFDDEFADWEVGSKISAAHPQTSIAAVYDGQMLRVYYQDPEGNLRESVSGGYMEPWKPAEKPLPDVKVVPGTGLSATIIGGRVSLFYGNQDFSIHQLLYDNNDWTVVRHT
;
A
#
# COMPACT_ATOMS: atom_id res chain seq x y z
N MET A 1 -10.88 15.31 19.30
CA MET A 1 -10.75 14.13 20.20
C MET A 1 -9.33 13.60 20.05
N PRO A 2 -8.67 13.09 21.10
CA PRO A 2 -7.36 12.47 20.94
C PRO A 2 -7.48 11.28 19.98
N THR A 3 -6.58 11.22 19.00
CA THR A 3 -6.41 10.03 18.15
C THR A 3 -6.08 8.84 19.05
N PRO A 4 -6.70 7.66 18.84
CA PRO A 4 -6.34 6.47 19.60
C PRO A 4 -4.84 6.18 19.40
N GLU A 5 -4.18 5.69 20.46
CA GLU A 5 -2.83 5.17 20.31
C GLU A 5 -2.83 4.07 19.25
N THR A 6 -1.92 4.19 18.28
CA THR A 6 -1.77 3.19 17.23
C THR A 6 -1.28 1.89 17.86
N PRO A 7 -1.92 0.74 17.58
CA PRO A 7 -1.49 -0.53 18.14
C PRO A 7 -0.03 -0.83 17.79
N PRO A 8 0.79 -1.36 18.72
CA PRO A 8 2.20 -1.65 18.45
C PRO A 8 2.39 -2.72 17.35
N GLU A 9 1.39 -3.55 17.12
CA GLU A 9 1.34 -4.56 16.06
C GLU A 9 0.90 -4.02 14.69
N ALA A 10 0.60 -2.72 14.57
CA ALA A 10 0.17 -2.11 13.33
C ALA A 10 1.28 -2.08 12.26
N ARG A 11 0.94 -2.51 11.05
CA ARG A 11 1.81 -2.50 9.86
C ARG A 11 1.43 -1.42 8.86
N ALA A 12 0.16 -1.07 8.81
CA ALA A 12 -0.35 0.02 7.99
C ALA A 12 -1.64 0.60 8.60
N VAL A 13 -1.92 1.84 8.25
CA VAL A 13 -3.18 2.52 8.58
C VAL A 13 -3.72 3.23 7.34
N ALA A 14 -5.03 3.17 7.15
CA ALA A 14 -5.77 4.03 6.24
C ALA A 14 -6.85 4.78 7.01
N GLU A 15 -7.18 5.98 6.57
CA GLU A 15 -8.29 6.77 7.10
C GLU A 15 -9.29 7.02 5.97
N SER A 16 -10.57 6.89 6.28
CA SER A 16 -11.65 7.27 5.39
C SER A 16 -12.89 7.64 6.19
N ASN A 17 -13.47 8.82 5.92
CA ASN A 17 -14.71 9.29 6.52
C ASN A 17 -14.71 9.28 8.07
N GLY A 18 -13.57 9.57 8.70
CA GLY A 18 -13.40 9.57 10.15
C GLY A 18 -13.18 8.18 10.75
N VAL A 19 -13.08 7.15 9.92
CA VAL A 19 -12.81 5.76 10.32
C VAL A 19 -11.36 5.42 10.04
N ASN A 20 -10.66 4.86 11.02
CA ASN A 20 -9.31 4.36 10.85
C ASN A 20 -9.31 2.85 10.68
N TYR A 21 -8.60 2.37 9.67
CA TYR A 21 -8.47 0.96 9.32
C TYR A 21 -7.02 0.56 9.49
N TYR A 22 -6.78 -0.48 10.29
CA TYR A 22 -5.44 -0.93 10.62
C TYR A 22 -5.19 -2.32 10.05
N VAL A 23 -4.00 -2.52 9.48
CA VAL A 23 -3.44 -3.86 9.26
C VAL A 23 -2.57 -4.20 10.45
N LEU A 24 -2.83 -5.33 11.10
CA LEU A 24 -2.10 -5.79 12.27
C LEU A 24 -1.38 -7.09 11.95
N GLN A 25 -0.19 -7.27 12.52
CA GLN A 25 0.55 -8.54 12.46
C GLN A 25 1.47 -8.69 13.68
N ASP A 26 1.19 -9.71 14.49
CA ASP A 26 2.08 -10.13 15.56
C ASP A 26 3.49 -10.46 15.01
N PRO A 27 4.58 -10.07 15.69
CA PRO A 27 5.94 -10.16 15.14
C PRO A 27 6.37 -11.53 14.62
N ASN A 28 5.84 -12.62 15.19
CA ASN A 28 6.19 -14.01 14.85
C ASN A 28 5.02 -14.78 14.22
N SER A 29 4.10 -14.06 13.56
CA SER A 29 2.92 -14.63 12.93
C SER A 29 2.93 -14.34 11.44
N THR A 30 2.53 -15.34 10.64
CA THR A 30 2.20 -15.13 9.23
C THR A 30 0.80 -14.57 9.03
N LYS A 31 -0.06 -14.62 10.05
CA LYS A 31 -1.44 -14.12 9.92
C LYS A 31 -1.46 -12.60 9.98
N ILE A 32 -2.25 -12.01 9.09
CA ILE A 32 -2.55 -10.58 9.10
C ILE A 32 -4.03 -10.38 9.44
N TRP A 33 -4.30 -9.35 10.23
CA TRP A 33 -5.64 -8.98 10.68
C TRP A 33 -5.98 -7.56 10.26
N SER A 34 -7.26 -7.30 10.05
CA SER A 34 -7.83 -5.97 9.88
C SER A 34 -8.53 -5.60 11.17
N ARG A 35 -8.37 -4.35 11.62
CA ARG A 35 -9.15 -3.82 12.75
C ARG A 35 -9.56 -2.41 12.46
N ILE A 36 -10.81 -2.08 12.78
CA ILE A 36 -11.41 -0.78 12.51
C ILE A 36 -11.54 -0.01 13.82
N TYR A 37 -11.27 1.29 13.78
CA TYR A 37 -11.59 2.23 14.85
C TYR A 37 -12.60 3.26 14.36
N GLU A 38 -13.82 3.18 14.89
CA GLU A 38 -14.92 4.11 14.64
C GLU A 38 -15.60 4.40 15.99
N ASN A 39 -15.21 5.51 16.63
CA ASN A 39 -15.64 5.85 18.00
C ASN A 39 -15.37 4.75 19.06
N GLY A 40 -14.43 3.84 18.76
CA GLY A 40 -14.14 2.66 19.56
C GLY A 40 -13.50 1.58 18.70
N TRP A 41 -12.81 0.64 19.35
CA TRP A 41 -12.17 -0.47 18.65
C TRP A 41 -13.18 -1.54 18.27
N GLY A 42 -13.27 -1.84 16.98
CA GLY A 42 -13.96 -3.00 16.43
C GLY A 42 -13.26 -4.32 16.77
N ARG A 43 -13.93 -5.41 16.41
CA ARG A 43 -13.34 -6.76 16.49
C ARG A 43 -12.27 -6.91 15.39
N PRO A 44 -11.13 -7.56 15.68
CA PRO A 44 -10.19 -7.95 14.65
C PRO A 44 -10.81 -8.99 13.70
N GLU A 45 -10.58 -8.81 12.41
CA GLU A 45 -10.97 -9.72 11.33
C GLU A 45 -9.70 -10.38 10.76
N ILE A 46 -9.75 -11.69 10.49
CA ILE A 46 -8.65 -12.37 9.82
C ILE A 46 -8.69 -11.95 8.35
N VAL A 47 -7.56 -11.48 7.82
CA VAL A 47 -7.46 -11.08 6.40
C VAL A 47 -6.84 -12.20 5.58
N GLY A 48 -5.79 -12.83 6.09
CA GLY A 48 -5.07 -13.87 5.36
C GLY A 48 -3.66 -14.11 5.92
N GLU A 49 -2.78 -14.60 5.05
CA GLU A 49 -1.38 -14.90 5.37
C GLU A 49 -0.42 -14.03 4.57
N ALA A 50 0.63 -13.57 5.24
CA ALA A 50 1.78 -12.88 4.70
C ALA A 50 3.05 -13.43 5.37
N ARG A 51 4.23 -13.05 4.88
CA ARG A 51 5.47 -13.35 5.62
C ARG A 51 5.48 -12.68 6.98
N GLU A 52 6.26 -13.18 7.91
CA GLU A 52 6.49 -12.53 9.20
C GLU A 52 7.06 -11.12 9.02
N SER A 53 6.58 -10.18 9.84
CA SER A 53 6.98 -8.76 9.78
C SER A 53 6.88 -8.17 8.37
N THR A 54 5.78 -8.47 7.68
CA THR A 54 5.54 -8.00 6.31
C THR A 54 5.40 -6.48 6.27
N PRO A 55 6.01 -5.80 5.27
CA PRO A 55 5.58 -4.44 4.93
C PRO A 55 4.11 -4.52 4.48
N ALA A 56 3.32 -3.51 4.81
CA ALA A 56 1.93 -3.47 4.40
C ALA A 56 1.52 -2.08 3.91
N ALA A 57 0.50 -2.05 3.06
CA ALA A 57 -0.26 -0.85 2.77
C ALA A 57 -1.76 -1.19 2.82
N TYR A 58 -2.57 -0.25 3.31
CA TYR A 58 -4.03 -0.36 3.34
C TYR A 58 -4.57 0.75 2.44
N VAL A 59 -5.44 0.41 1.50
CA VAL A 59 -6.22 1.39 0.74
C VAL A 59 -7.71 1.14 0.93
N VAL A 60 -8.44 2.18 1.33
CA VAL A 60 -9.90 2.25 1.21
C VAL A 60 -10.18 3.01 -0.08
N TYR A 61 -10.96 2.43 -0.98
CA TYR A 61 -11.12 2.93 -2.34
C TYR A 61 -12.56 2.82 -2.84
N ASN A 62 -12.78 3.34 -4.05
CA ASN A 62 -14.07 3.64 -4.67
C ASN A 62 -14.78 4.88 -4.10
N GLN A 63 -15.79 5.37 -4.81
CA GLN A 63 -16.49 6.62 -4.48
C GLN A 63 -17.28 6.56 -3.17
N ASN A 64 -17.66 5.36 -2.72
CA ASN A 64 -18.44 5.15 -1.50
C ASN A 64 -17.58 4.66 -0.33
N SER A 65 -16.27 4.53 -0.52
CA SER A 65 -15.31 3.99 0.45
C SER A 65 -15.70 2.62 1.02
N THR A 66 -16.40 1.79 0.22
CA THR A 66 -16.83 0.45 0.67
C THR A 66 -15.79 -0.62 0.38
N LYS A 67 -14.95 -0.40 -0.64
CA LYS A 67 -13.96 -1.36 -1.07
C LYS A 67 -12.63 -1.11 -0.36
N ARG A 68 -11.93 -2.21 -0.06
CA ARG A 68 -10.73 -2.20 0.75
C ARG A 68 -9.72 -3.18 0.16
N ALA A 69 -8.45 -2.79 0.16
CA ALA A 69 -7.36 -3.62 -0.29
C ALA A 69 -6.20 -3.51 0.70
N ILE A 70 -5.60 -4.65 1.03
CA ILE A 70 -4.39 -4.77 1.83
C ILE A 70 -3.30 -5.37 0.95
N PHE A 71 -2.18 -4.68 0.88
CA PHE A 71 -0.98 -5.16 0.19
C PHE A 71 0.01 -5.71 1.20
N SER A 72 0.63 -6.83 0.87
CA SER A 72 1.67 -7.46 1.70
C SER A 72 2.62 -8.28 0.83
N LEU A 73 3.70 -8.77 1.44
CA LEU A 73 4.56 -9.80 0.86
C LEU A 73 4.23 -11.18 1.43
N ASP A 74 4.26 -12.20 0.58
CA ASP A 74 4.21 -13.59 1.02
C ASP A 74 5.59 -14.13 1.42
N SER A 75 5.66 -15.42 1.79
CA SER A 75 6.86 -16.10 2.27
C SER A 75 8.02 -16.15 1.26
N VAL A 76 7.75 -15.92 -0.03
CA VAL A 76 8.76 -15.90 -1.10
C VAL A 76 8.98 -14.49 -1.67
N SER A 77 8.54 -13.45 -0.94
CA SER A 77 8.64 -12.04 -1.34
C SER A 77 7.92 -11.71 -2.65
N MET A 78 6.80 -12.40 -2.92
CA MET A 78 5.84 -11.95 -3.92
C MET A 78 4.90 -10.93 -3.29
N LEU A 79 4.78 -9.77 -3.93
CA LEU A 79 3.74 -8.79 -3.65
C LEU A 79 2.38 -9.41 -3.95
N GLN A 80 1.46 -9.28 -3.00
CA GLN A 80 0.11 -9.81 -3.08
C GLN A 80 -0.91 -8.79 -2.56
N THR A 81 -2.16 -8.95 -2.97
CA THR A 81 -3.30 -8.18 -2.44
C THR A 81 -4.27 -9.11 -1.71
N HIS A 82 -4.95 -8.58 -0.69
CA HIS A 82 -6.14 -9.15 -0.09
C HIS A 82 -7.24 -8.11 -0.20
N GLU A 83 -8.40 -8.50 -0.71
CA GLU A 83 -9.46 -7.57 -1.08
C GLU A 83 -10.71 -7.89 -0.28
N PHE A 84 -11.40 -6.86 0.21
CA PHE A 84 -12.63 -7.05 0.97
C PHE A 84 -13.82 -7.18 0.03
N ASP A 85 -14.54 -8.29 0.15
CA ASP A 85 -15.83 -8.51 -0.47
C ASP A 85 -16.93 -7.89 0.43
N ASP A 86 -17.64 -6.90 -0.10
CA ASP A 86 -18.71 -6.20 0.60
C ASP A 86 -20.07 -6.93 0.54
N GLU A 87 -20.26 -7.85 -0.41
CA GLU A 87 -21.44 -8.70 -0.51
C GLU A 87 -21.43 -9.76 0.59
N PHE A 88 -20.28 -10.41 0.80
CA PHE A 88 -20.11 -11.45 1.82
C PHE A 88 -19.54 -10.95 3.15
N ALA A 89 -19.11 -9.68 3.17
CA ALA A 89 -18.46 -9.05 4.31
C ALA A 89 -17.23 -9.83 4.81
N ASP A 90 -16.41 -10.32 3.87
CA ASP A 90 -15.24 -11.16 4.16
C ASP A 90 -14.01 -10.71 3.37
N TRP A 91 -12.84 -11.13 3.83
CA TRP A 91 -11.58 -10.91 3.13
C TRP A 91 -11.29 -12.06 2.18
N GLU A 92 -11.02 -11.72 0.92
CA GLU A 92 -10.57 -12.67 -0.07
C GLU A 92 -9.07 -12.54 -0.33
N VAL A 93 -8.42 -13.68 -0.55
CA VAL A 93 -7.05 -13.71 -1.08
C VAL A 93 -7.12 -13.26 -2.53
N GLY A 94 -6.62 -12.06 -2.78
CA GLY A 94 -6.55 -11.52 -4.13
C GLY A 94 -5.31 -12.00 -4.89
N SER A 95 -4.89 -11.20 -5.88
CA SER A 95 -3.85 -11.59 -6.83
C SER A 95 -2.44 -11.57 -6.25
N LYS A 96 -1.58 -12.47 -6.75
CA LYS A 96 -0.13 -12.29 -6.76
C LYS A 96 0.22 -11.28 -7.85
N ILE A 97 0.92 -10.22 -7.49
CA ILE A 97 1.19 -9.06 -8.36
C ILE A 97 2.55 -9.21 -9.04
N SER A 98 3.63 -9.31 -8.26
CA SER A 98 4.99 -9.32 -8.80
C SER A 98 6.00 -9.81 -7.76
N ALA A 99 7.17 -10.26 -8.21
CA ALA A 99 8.31 -10.48 -7.33
C ALA A 99 8.82 -9.11 -6.83
N ALA A 100 9.14 -9.02 -5.55
CA ALA A 100 9.60 -7.79 -4.94
C ALA A 100 10.93 -7.98 -4.20
N HIS A 101 11.66 -6.89 -3.99
CA HIS A 101 12.81 -6.88 -3.11
C HIS A 101 12.41 -7.38 -1.72
N PRO A 102 13.13 -8.33 -1.10
CA PRO A 102 12.77 -8.84 0.23
C PRO A 102 12.76 -7.78 1.33
N GLN A 103 13.36 -6.61 1.12
CA GLN A 103 13.35 -5.51 2.09
C GLN A 103 12.50 -4.32 1.63
N THR A 104 11.74 -4.43 0.53
CA THR A 104 10.92 -3.30 0.05
C THR A 104 9.96 -2.83 1.13
N SER A 105 9.73 -1.52 1.20
CA SER A 105 8.48 -1.00 1.76
C SER A 105 7.37 -1.09 0.72
N ILE A 106 6.12 -0.96 1.14
CA ILE A 106 4.97 -0.91 0.22
C ILE A 106 4.23 0.41 0.48
N ALA A 107 3.94 1.14 -0.59
CA ALA A 107 3.04 2.27 -0.55
C ALA A 107 1.92 2.06 -1.56
N ALA A 108 0.70 2.45 -1.24
CA ALA A 108 -0.42 2.30 -2.15
C ALA A 108 -1.42 3.46 -2.01
N VAL A 109 -2.08 3.80 -3.11
CA VAL A 109 -3.12 4.83 -3.16
C VAL A 109 -4.21 4.42 -4.14
N TYR A 110 -5.37 5.06 -4.02
CA TYR A 110 -6.38 5.13 -5.05
C TYR A 110 -6.42 6.55 -5.61
N ASP A 111 -6.19 6.72 -6.91
CA ASP A 111 -6.15 8.06 -7.55
C ASP A 111 -7.52 8.56 -8.03
N GLY A 112 -8.60 7.84 -7.68
CA GLY A 112 -9.96 8.07 -8.17
C GLY A 112 -10.32 7.26 -9.42
N GLN A 113 -9.35 6.58 -10.04
CA GLN A 113 -9.57 5.69 -11.18
C GLN A 113 -8.98 4.31 -10.94
N MET A 114 -7.73 4.24 -10.50
CA MET A 114 -6.94 3.03 -10.37
C MET A 114 -6.38 2.91 -8.95
N LEU A 115 -6.34 1.69 -8.44
CA LEU A 115 -5.41 1.34 -7.37
C LEU A 115 -4.00 1.36 -7.94
N ARG A 116 -3.07 1.93 -7.18
CA ARG A 116 -1.65 2.00 -7.51
C ARG A 116 -0.85 1.49 -6.33
N VAL A 117 0.05 0.56 -6.58
CA VAL A 117 0.97 0.03 -5.57
C VAL A 117 2.41 0.25 -6.02
N TYR A 118 3.21 0.75 -5.09
CA TYR A 118 4.62 1.08 -5.26
C TYR A 118 5.47 0.18 -4.38
N TYR A 119 6.51 -0.36 -4.98
CA TYR A 119 7.43 -1.31 -4.36
C TYR A 119 8.78 -1.27 -5.11
N GLN A 120 9.77 -1.98 -4.59
CA GLN A 120 11.03 -2.23 -5.28
C GLN A 120 11.05 -3.64 -5.87
N ASP A 121 11.52 -3.79 -7.10
CA ASP A 121 11.77 -5.11 -7.72
C ASP A 121 12.97 -5.83 -7.07
N PRO A 122 13.24 -7.11 -7.39
CA PRO A 122 14.37 -7.84 -6.80
C PRO A 122 15.73 -7.16 -6.98
N GLU A 123 15.90 -6.33 -8.01
CA GLU A 123 17.10 -5.54 -8.27
C GLU A 123 17.13 -4.22 -7.48
N GLY A 124 16.07 -3.87 -6.76
CA GLY A 124 15.96 -2.68 -5.92
C GLY A 124 15.42 -1.44 -6.63
N ASN A 125 14.99 -1.54 -7.89
CA ASN A 125 14.42 -0.42 -8.65
C ASN A 125 12.97 -0.18 -8.27
N LEU A 126 12.54 1.08 -8.27
CA LEU A 126 11.13 1.42 -8.03
C LEU A 126 10.23 0.90 -9.17
N ARG A 127 9.11 0.30 -8.79
CA ARG A 127 8.06 -0.20 -9.67
C ARG A 127 6.69 0.31 -9.25
N GLU A 128 5.81 0.41 -10.23
CA GLU A 128 4.38 0.68 -10.05
C GLU A 128 3.59 -0.46 -10.71
N SER A 129 2.61 -1.00 -9.98
CA SER A 129 1.55 -1.83 -10.55
C SER A 129 0.20 -1.17 -10.31
N VAL A 130 -0.73 -1.35 -11.25
CA VAL A 130 -2.06 -0.75 -11.22
C VAL A 130 -3.16 -1.78 -11.45
N SER A 131 -4.33 -1.55 -10.86
CA SER A 131 -5.55 -2.33 -11.08
C SER A 131 -6.79 -1.44 -10.96
N GLY A 132 -7.89 -1.87 -11.59
CA GLY A 132 -9.21 -1.28 -11.39
C GLY A 132 -9.82 -1.58 -10.01
N GLY A 133 -9.23 -2.52 -9.26
CA GLY A 133 -9.70 -2.93 -7.94
C GLY A 133 -10.20 -4.38 -7.91
N TYR A 134 -11.24 -4.62 -7.12
CA TYR A 134 -11.77 -5.93 -6.79
C TYR A 134 -11.85 -6.87 -8.00
N MET A 135 -11.11 -7.98 -7.94
CA MET A 135 -11.01 -9.02 -8.97
C MET A 135 -10.50 -8.56 -10.36
N GLU A 136 -10.10 -7.30 -10.52
CA GLU A 136 -9.48 -6.80 -11.75
C GLU A 136 -7.98 -7.14 -11.78
N PRO A 137 -7.44 -7.53 -12.95
CA PRO A 137 -6.05 -7.97 -13.06
C PRO A 137 -5.08 -6.82 -12.77
N TRP A 138 -4.00 -7.15 -12.07
CA TRP A 138 -2.87 -6.25 -11.88
C TRP A 138 -1.98 -6.24 -13.11
N LYS A 139 -1.54 -5.04 -13.50
CA LYS A 139 -0.62 -4.84 -14.62
C LYS A 139 0.41 -3.76 -14.31
N PRO A 140 1.57 -3.76 -14.99
CA PRO A 140 2.46 -2.60 -14.98
C PRO A 140 1.71 -1.34 -15.43
N ALA A 141 2.05 -0.20 -14.83
CA ALA A 141 1.52 1.09 -15.30
C ALA A 141 1.96 1.35 -16.75
N GLU A 142 1.06 1.93 -17.55
CA GLU A 142 1.37 2.29 -18.94
C GLU A 142 2.53 3.30 -19.03
N LYS A 143 2.64 4.15 -18.02
CA LYS A 143 3.71 5.12 -17.85
C LYS A 143 4.64 4.62 -16.75
N PRO A 144 5.86 4.17 -17.10
CA PRO A 144 6.80 3.70 -16.10
C PRO A 144 7.23 4.87 -15.20
N LEU A 145 7.63 4.54 -13.98
CA LEU A 145 8.32 5.49 -13.12
C LEU A 145 9.63 5.94 -13.81
N PRO A 146 10.06 7.20 -13.60
CA PRO A 146 11.35 7.66 -14.08
C PRO A 146 12.47 6.82 -13.48
N ASP A 147 13.56 6.64 -14.24
CA ASP A 147 14.75 5.99 -13.72
C ASP A 147 15.41 6.90 -12.67
N VAL A 148 15.35 6.45 -11.41
CA VAL A 148 15.83 7.21 -10.25
C VAL A 148 16.72 6.36 -9.36
N LYS A 149 17.68 7.03 -8.71
CA LYS A 149 18.59 6.41 -7.76
C LYS A 149 17.93 6.23 -6.40
N VAL A 150 17.22 5.12 -6.23
CA VAL A 150 16.60 4.75 -4.96
C VAL A 150 17.56 3.91 -4.10
N VAL A 151 17.47 4.04 -2.77
CA VAL A 151 18.15 3.12 -1.84
C VAL A 151 17.35 1.81 -1.76
N PRO A 152 17.97 0.64 -1.99
CA PRO A 152 17.30 -0.64 -1.77
C PRO A 152 16.77 -0.78 -0.34
N GLY A 153 15.51 -1.17 -0.21
CA GLY A 153 14.82 -1.30 1.08
C GLY A 153 14.42 0.01 1.75
N THR A 154 14.39 1.11 1.02
CA THR A 154 13.99 2.41 1.58
C THR A 154 12.51 2.44 1.98
N GLY A 155 12.18 3.38 2.87
CA GLY A 155 10.80 3.73 3.16
C GLY A 155 10.11 4.31 1.93
N LEU A 156 8.89 3.86 1.65
CA LEU A 156 8.03 4.41 0.61
C LEU A 156 6.78 5.01 1.25
N SER A 157 6.32 6.14 0.74
CA SER A 157 5.04 6.73 1.12
C SER A 157 4.38 7.34 -0.09
N ALA A 158 3.09 7.08 -0.29
CA ALA A 158 2.32 7.62 -1.39
C ALA A 158 1.06 8.29 -0.86
N THR A 159 0.68 9.41 -1.47
CA THR A 159 -0.53 10.16 -1.09
C THR A 159 -1.07 10.96 -2.28
N ILE A 160 -2.32 11.37 -2.20
CA ILE A 160 -2.95 12.25 -3.19
C ILE A 160 -2.96 13.68 -2.67
N ILE A 161 -2.26 14.58 -3.37
CA ILE A 161 -2.19 16.01 -3.03
C ILE A 161 -2.71 16.80 -4.22
N GLY A 162 -3.83 17.51 -4.04
CA GLY A 162 -4.43 18.32 -5.12
C GLY A 162 -4.83 17.50 -6.35
N GLY A 163 -5.28 16.25 -6.15
CA GLY A 163 -5.67 15.34 -7.23
C GLY A 163 -4.49 14.67 -7.95
N ARG A 164 -3.27 14.80 -7.43
CA ARG A 164 -2.04 14.24 -8.02
C ARG A 164 -1.42 13.22 -7.10
N VAL A 165 -0.84 12.16 -7.64
CA VAL A 165 -0.11 11.18 -6.83
C VAL A 165 1.26 11.74 -6.50
N SER A 166 1.59 11.80 -5.21
CA SER A 166 2.93 12.08 -4.71
C SER A 166 3.51 10.82 -4.10
N LEU A 167 4.64 10.36 -4.63
CA LEU A 167 5.41 9.23 -4.10
C LEU A 167 6.72 9.73 -3.52
N PHE A 168 6.96 9.47 -2.25
CA PHE A 168 8.18 9.81 -1.52
C PHE A 168 9.04 8.58 -1.27
N TYR A 169 10.35 8.75 -1.39
CA TYR A 169 11.34 7.66 -1.23
C TYR A 169 12.69 8.19 -0.76
N GLY A 170 13.50 7.35 -0.13
CA GLY A 170 14.90 7.65 0.17
C GLY A 170 15.81 7.44 -1.04
N ASN A 171 16.55 8.48 -1.40
CA ASN A 171 17.50 8.48 -2.50
C ASN A 171 18.91 8.08 -2.04
N GLN A 172 19.74 7.59 -2.96
CA GLN A 172 21.14 7.21 -2.70
C GLN A 172 22.03 8.38 -2.27
N ASP A 173 21.58 9.63 -2.44
CA ASP A 173 22.22 10.82 -1.88
C ASP A 173 21.88 11.09 -0.39
N PHE A 174 21.17 10.16 0.27
CA PHE A 174 20.71 10.23 1.65
C PHE A 174 19.63 11.29 1.93
N SER A 175 18.98 11.82 0.89
CA SER A 175 17.83 12.72 1.02
C SER A 175 16.51 12.03 0.67
N ILE A 176 15.39 12.68 1.01
CA ILE A 176 14.04 12.25 0.61
C ILE A 176 13.71 12.94 -0.71
N HIS A 177 13.33 12.16 -1.71
CA HIS A 177 12.92 12.64 -3.02
C HIS A 177 11.43 12.40 -3.22
N GLN A 178 10.83 13.13 -4.17
CA GLN A 178 9.43 13.03 -4.53
C GLN A 178 9.29 12.81 -6.04
N LEU A 179 8.47 11.83 -6.42
CA LEU A 179 7.89 11.71 -7.75
C LEU A 179 6.45 12.23 -7.72
N LEU A 180 6.08 13.00 -8.73
CA LEU A 180 4.74 13.54 -8.90
C LEU A 180 4.12 13.00 -10.19
N TYR A 181 2.97 12.34 -10.06
CA TYR A 181 2.14 11.94 -11.19
C TYR A 181 1.07 13.00 -11.45
N ASP A 182 1.14 13.65 -12.60
CA ASP A 182 0.18 14.67 -13.04
C ASP A 182 0.00 14.58 -14.56
N ASN A 183 -1.22 14.81 -15.04
CA ASN A 183 -1.55 14.77 -16.48
C ASN A 183 -1.01 13.52 -17.22
N ASN A 184 -1.14 12.35 -16.59
CA ASN A 184 -0.66 11.07 -17.09
C ASN A 184 0.86 10.99 -17.32
N ASP A 185 1.66 11.73 -16.56
CA ASP A 185 3.12 11.60 -16.61
C ASP A 185 3.76 11.75 -15.23
N TRP A 186 4.95 11.15 -15.08
CA TRP A 186 5.74 11.22 -13.87
C TRP A 186 6.85 12.26 -13.98
N THR A 187 6.97 13.11 -12.96
CA THR A 187 8.04 14.11 -12.87
C THR A 187 8.81 13.98 -11.57
N VAL A 188 10.14 14.15 -11.64
CA VAL A 188 11.00 14.24 -10.46
C VAL A 188 10.88 15.67 -9.91
N VAL A 189 10.41 15.81 -8.67
CA VAL A 189 10.32 17.10 -8.01
C VAL A 189 11.69 17.48 -7.47
N ARG A 190 12.18 18.66 -7.85
CA ARG A 190 13.43 19.22 -7.33
C ARG A 190 13.08 20.31 -6.32
N HIS A 191 13.39 20.09 -5.05
CA HIS A 191 13.36 21.13 -4.04
C HIS A 191 14.65 21.94 -4.16
N THR A 192 14.54 23.15 -4.70
CA THR A 192 15.62 24.15 -4.77
C THR A 192 15.62 25.02 -3.53
#